data_AF-A0AAV8WW70-F1
#
_entry.id   AF-A0AAV8WW70-F1
#
_cell.length_a   1.000
_cell.length_b   1.000
_cell.length_c   1.000
_cell.angle_alpha   90.00
_cell.angle_beta   90.00
_cell.angle_gamma   90.00
#
_symmetry.space_group_name_H-M   'P 1'
#
loop_
_entity.id
_entity.type
_entity.pdbx_description
1 polymer ?
#
loop_
_entity_poly.entity_id
_entity_poly.type
_entity_poly.pdbx_seq_one_letter_code
_entity_poly.pdbx_strand_id
1 'polypeptide(L)'
;MFVKDNGPTGKELLKSCGYRIPNPVFSYTNKLYIKVHHNTTNVLLSRFDFSYTSTENGRGCGGLLYNYKGKFSSPLYPNEFRNESICIWEVRVPIGLQAVLKFTSKYPTQYK
;
A
#
# COMPACT_ATOMS: atom_id res chain seq x y z
N MET A 1 -9.42 -1.86 10.35
CA MET A 1 -9.25 -0.71 9.44
C MET A 1 -9.96 -0.99 8.14
N PHE A 2 -10.65 0.03 7.64
CA PHE A 2 -11.33 0.05 6.36
C PHE A 2 -10.77 1.20 5.53
N VAL A 3 -10.45 0.95 4.27
CA VAL A 3 -10.05 1.98 3.29
C VAL A 3 -11.08 1.96 2.17
N LYS A 4 -11.67 3.11 1.88
CA LYS A 4 -12.68 3.30 0.84
C LYS A 4 -12.25 4.37 -0.16
N ASP A 5 -12.65 4.19 -1.41
CA ASP A 5 -12.40 5.14 -2.49
C ASP A 5 -13.42 6.27 -2.49
N ASN A 6 -13.01 7.50 -2.77
CA ASN A 6 -13.86 8.67 -2.98
C ASN A 6 -14.80 9.07 -1.81
N GLY A 7 -14.67 8.48 -0.62
CA GLY A 7 -15.42 8.89 0.58
C GLY A 7 -16.00 7.76 1.43
N PRO A 8 -16.82 8.07 2.45
CA PRO A 8 -17.35 7.10 3.41
C PRO A 8 -18.36 6.11 2.82
N THR A 9 -19.06 6.48 1.76
CA THR A 9 -20.03 5.66 1.02
C THR A 9 -19.44 5.01 -0.22
N GLY A 10 -18.18 5.29 -0.55
CA GLY A 10 -17.56 4.75 -1.74
C GLY A 10 -17.09 3.30 -1.60
N LYS A 11 -16.49 2.78 -2.67
CA LYS A 11 -16.10 1.38 -2.79
C LYS A 11 -15.05 1.02 -1.73
N GLU A 12 -15.28 -0.05 -0.98
CA GLU A 12 -14.27 -0.60 -0.07
C GLU A 12 -13.11 -1.21 -0.87
N LEU A 13 -11.92 -0.67 -0.66
CA LEU A 13 -10.69 -1.13 -1.31
C LEU A 13 -9.90 -2.09 -0.42
N LEU A 14 -10.03 -1.94 0.91
CA LEU A 14 -9.35 -2.80 1.88
C LEU A 14 -10.15 -2.88 3.18
N LYS A 15 -10.24 -4.11 3.70
CA LYS A 15 -10.62 -4.40 5.08
C LYS A 15 -9.52 -5.26 5.71
N SER A 16 -8.93 -4.75 6.78
CA SER A 16 -7.84 -5.45 7.48
C SER A 16 -7.93 -5.24 8.98
N CYS A 17 -7.58 -6.26 9.75
CA CYS A 17 -7.55 -6.26 11.21
C CYS A 17 -6.21 -6.83 11.72
N GLY A 18 -5.82 -6.43 12.93
CA GLY A 18 -4.56 -6.84 13.56
C GLY A 18 -3.37 -5.97 13.17
N TYR A 19 -2.15 -6.48 13.41
CA TYR A 19 -0.88 -5.75 13.29
C TYR A 19 -0.09 -6.07 12.01
N ARG A 20 -0.69 -6.82 11.09
CA ARG A 20 -0.04 -7.17 9.82
C ARG A 20 -0.17 -6.02 8.84
N ILE A 21 0.95 -5.61 8.24
CA ILE A 21 0.97 -4.62 7.17
C ILE A 21 0.24 -5.22 5.96
N PRO A 22 -0.88 -4.62 5.51
CA PRO A 22 -1.65 -5.13 4.36
C PRO A 22 -0.89 -4.90 3.04
N ASN A 23 -1.41 -5.46 1.95
CA ASN A 23 -0.98 -5.08 0.61
C ASN A 23 -1.29 -3.59 0.36
N PRO A 24 -0.48 -2.89 -0.47
CA PRO A 24 -0.76 -1.50 -0.82
C PRO A 24 -2.13 -1.36 -1.47
N VAL A 25 -2.79 -0.23 -1.22
CA VAL A 25 -4.11 0.09 -1.75
C VAL A 25 -3.96 1.13 -2.85
N PHE A 26 -4.64 0.92 -3.97
CA PHE A 26 -4.59 1.82 -5.11
C PHE A 26 -5.97 2.43 -5.39
N SER A 27 -6.08 3.74 -5.15
CA SER A 27 -7.29 4.55 -5.38
C SER A 27 -7.61 4.68 -6.87
N TYR A 28 -8.89 4.77 -7.24
CA TYR A 28 -9.31 5.20 -8.59
C TYR A 28 -9.54 6.70 -8.67
N THR A 29 -9.58 7.38 -7.51
CA THR A 29 -9.77 8.82 -7.42
C THR A 29 -8.62 9.50 -6.66
N ASN A 30 -8.68 10.82 -6.54
CA ASN A 30 -7.76 11.60 -5.72
C ASN A 30 -8.18 11.70 -4.24
N LYS A 31 -9.14 10.88 -3.78
CA LYS A 31 -9.66 10.92 -2.41
C LYS A 31 -9.78 9.50 -1.84
N LEU A 32 -9.25 9.30 -0.64
CA LEU A 32 -9.41 8.07 0.13
C LEU A 32 -10.05 8.38 1.48
N TYR A 33 -10.93 7.49 1.93
CA TYR A 33 -11.52 7.53 3.26
C TYR A 33 -11.01 6.35 4.08
N ILE A 34 -10.35 6.64 5.21
CA ILE A 34 -9.80 5.64 6.11
C ILE A 34 -10.60 5.65 7.40
N LYS A 35 -11.18 4.50 7.77
CA LYS A 35 -11.88 4.30 9.04
C LYS A 35 -11.17 3.24 9.85
N VAL A 36 -10.68 3.63 11.03
CA VAL A 36 -10.11 2.70 11.99
C VAL A 36 -11.17 2.39 13.03
N HIS A 37 -11.37 1.10 13.31
CA HIS A 37 -12.21 0.64 14.40
C HIS A 37 -11.30 -0.08 15.39
N HIS A 38 -11.46 0.24 16.67
CA HIS A 38 -10.65 -0.27 17.76
C HIS A 38 -11.58 -0.74 18.88
N ASN A 39 -11.28 -1.91 19.44
CA ASN A 39 -12.09 -2.55 20.48
C ASN A 39 -11.30 -2.82 21.77
N THR A 40 -10.19 -2.11 22.00
CA THR A 40 -9.46 -2.19 23.27
C THR A 40 -9.35 -0.82 23.93
N THR A 41 -9.06 -0.79 25.22
CA THR A 41 -8.77 0.42 25.98
C THR A 41 -7.27 0.75 25.96
N ASN A 42 -6.43 -0.17 25.47
CA ASN A 42 -4.99 0.03 25.39
C ASN A 42 -4.59 0.87 24.17
N VAL A 43 -4.31 2.15 24.42
CA VAL A 43 -3.95 3.17 23.42
C VAL A 43 -2.70 2.80 22.60
N LEU A 44 -1.76 2.04 23.18
CA LEU A 44 -0.52 1.65 22.48
C LEU A 44 -0.79 0.68 21.33
N LEU A 45 -1.84 -0.14 21.43
CA LEU A 45 -2.25 -1.08 20.39
C LEU A 45 -3.04 -0.40 19.26
N SER A 46 -3.40 0.87 19.42
CA SER A 46 -4.20 1.66 18.47
C SER A 46 -3.39 2.59 17.58
N ARG A 47 -2.05 2.55 17.63
CA ARG A 47 -1.21 3.43 16.80
C ARG A 47 -1.13 2.89 15.38
N PHE A 48 -1.42 3.76 14.41
CA PHE A 48 -1.29 3.46 12.98
C PHE A 48 -0.43 4.54 12.33
N ASP A 49 0.43 4.11 11.42
CA ASP A 49 1.20 4.99 10.56
C ASP A 49 0.84 4.65 9.11
N PHE A 50 0.57 5.69 8.33
CA PHE A 50 0.13 5.58 6.94
C PHE A 50 1.05 6.39 6.05
N SER A 51 1.81 5.70 5.20
CA SER A 51 2.50 6.34 4.08
C SER A 51 1.61 6.30 2.84
N TYR A 52 1.48 7.43 2.15
CA TYR A 52 0.83 7.50 0.84
C TYR A 52 1.76 8.15 -0.18
N THR A 53 1.55 7.84 -1.45
CA THR A 53 2.18 8.53 -2.58
C THR A 53 1.15 8.70 -3.68
N SER A 54 1.28 9.77 -4.45
CA SER A 54 0.63 9.96 -5.74
C SER A 54 1.66 9.82 -6.86
N THR A 55 1.19 9.51 -8.06
CA THR A 55 2.02 9.32 -9.25
C THR A 55 1.18 9.61 -10.48
N GLU A 56 1.82 10.16 -11.51
CA GLU A 56 1.22 10.40 -12.83
C GLU A 56 1.42 9.22 -13.78
N ASN A 57 2.28 8.24 -13.44
CA ASN A 57 2.57 7.06 -14.27
C ASN A 57 1.46 6.00 -14.24
N GLY A 58 0.26 6.38 -13.82
CA GLY A 58 -0.87 5.48 -13.66
C GLY A 58 -1.02 4.93 -12.23
N ARG A 59 -2.21 4.39 -11.98
CA ARG A 59 -2.65 3.97 -10.65
C ARG A 59 -1.68 2.98 -10.00
N GLY A 60 -1.01 3.41 -8.93
CA GLY A 60 -0.09 2.58 -8.16
C GLY A 60 1.30 2.39 -8.76
N CYS A 61 1.60 3.08 -9.85
CA CYS A 61 2.85 2.92 -10.58
C CYS A 61 3.90 3.93 -10.09
N GLY A 62 4.73 3.51 -9.13
CA GLY A 62 5.85 4.31 -8.64
C GLY A 62 5.48 5.37 -7.60
N GLY A 63 6.40 6.32 -7.42
CA GLY A 63 6.31 7.40 -6.44
C GLY A 63 7.38 7.32 -5.35
N LEU A 64 7.35 8.30 -4.43
CA LEU A 64 8.26 8.38 -3.29
C LEU A 64 7.66 7.64 -2.09
N LEU A 65 8.37 6.63 -1.61
CA LEU A 65 8.01 5.90 -0.41
C LEU A 65 8.93 6.33 0.73
N TYR A 66 8.35 6.90 1.78
CA TYR A 66 9.07 7.28 2.99
C TYR A 66 8.41 6.65 4.22
N ASN A 67 9.04 5.62 4.77
CA ASN A 67 8.64 5.00 6.04
C ASN A 67 9.80 4.17 6.63
N TYR A 68 9.74 3.84 7.92
CA TYR A 68 10.64 2.88 8.56
C TYR A 68 10.29 1.43 8.21
N LYS A 69 9.03 1.15 7.84
CA LYS A 69 8.57 -0.18 7.42
C LYS A 69 7.33 -0.07 6.52
N GLY A 70 7.22 -0.93 5.51
CA GLY A 70 6.05 -0.92 4.64
C GLY A 70 6.03 -2.09 3.68
N LYS A 71 5.02 -2.09 2.81
CA LYS A 71 4.91 -3.01 1.68
C LYS A 71 4.45 -2.23 0.45
N PHE A 72 5.11 -2.46 -0.67
CA PHE A 72 4.69 -1.97 -1.97
C PHE A 72 4.71 -3.13 -2.98
N SER A 73 4.03 -2.94 -4.10
CA SER A 73 3.92 -3.93 -5.17
C SER A 73 3.63 -3.23 -6.48
N SER A 74 3.74 -3.96 -7.58
CA SER A 74 3.23 -3.49 -8.87
C SER A 74 1.73 -3.18 -8.77
N PRO A 75 1.23 -2.29 -9.64
CA PRO A 75 -0.19 -2.09 -9.82
C PRO A 75 -0.90 -3.44 -10.03
N LEU A 76 -2.12 -3.57 -9.51
CA LEU A 76 -2.98 -4.77 -9.64
C LEU A 76 -2.50 -6.05 -8.95
N TYR A 77 -1.28 -6.12 -8.40
CA TYR A 77 -0.84 -7.29 -7.62
C TYR A 77 -1.87 -7.68 -6.54
N PRO A 78 -2.20 -8.98 -6.37
CA PRO A 78 -1.56 -10.16 -6.98
C PRO A 78 -2.08 -10.54 -8.37
N ASN A 79 -3.05 -9.81 -8.93
CA ASN A 79 -3.53 -10.08 -10.28
C ASN A 79 -2.50 -9.63 -11.31
N GLU A 80 -2.52 -10.28 -12.47
CA GLU A 80 -1.64 -9.91 -13.57
C GLU A 80 -1.93 -8.51 -14.10
N PHE A 81 -0.85 -7.79 -14.35
CA PHE A 81 -0.88 -6.49 -14.99
C PHE A 81 -0.68 -6.71 -16.51
N ARG A 82 -1.71 -6.39 -17.31
CA ARG A 82 -1.78 -6.75 -18.74
C ARG A 82 -0.96 -5.87 -19.69
N ASN A 83 -0.43 -4.75 -19.21
CA ASN A 83 0.28 -3.78 -20.05
C ASN A 83 1.76 -3.75 -19.69
N GLU A 84 2.63 -3.49 -20.66
CA GLU A 84 4.01 -3.11 -20.35
C GLU A 84 3.99 -1.71 -19.73
N SER A 85 4.55 -1.57 -18.53
CA SER A 85 4.64 -0.28 -17.84
C SER A 85 5.91 -0.22 -17.02
N ILE A 86 6.58 0.93 -17.08
CA ILE A 86 7.78 1.20 -16.30
C ILE A 86 7.36 1.98 -15.05
N CYS A 87 7.44 1.32 -13.90
CA CYS A 87 7.14 1.92 -12.61
C CYS A 87 8.42 2.07 -11.79
N ILE A 88 8.68 3.29 -11.29
CA ILE A 88 9.87 3.61 -10.49
C ILE A 88 9.42 4.01 -9.10
N TRP A 89 9.85 3.25 -8.09
CA TRP A 89 9.66 3.59 -6.68
C TRP A 89 10.97 4.11 -6.10
N GLU A 90 10.96 5.33 -5.59
CA GLU A 90 12.06 5.88 -4.82
C GLU A 90 11.83 5.52 -3.35
N VAL A 91 12.69 4.69 -2.76
CA VAL A 91 12.57 4.26 -1.36
C VAL A 91 13.52 5.07 -0.50
N ARG A 92 12.96 5.88 0.41
CA ARG A 92 13.70 6.62 1.42
C ARG A 92 13.32 6.12 2.82
N VAL A 93 14.31 6.03 3.69
CA VAL A 93 14.12 5.66 5.11
C VAL A 93 14.58 6.81 6.00
N PRO A 94 14.06 6.91 7.24
CA PRO A 94 14.56 7.88 8.22
C PRO A 94 16.08 7.81 8.42
N ILE A 95 16.66 8.94 8.82
CA ILE A 95 18.11 9.05 9.06
C ILE A 95 18.59 8.02 10.08
N GLY A 96 19.77 7.45 9.84
CA GLY A 96 20.35 6.41 10.68
C GLY A 96 19.81 4.99 10.41
N LEU A 97 18.88 4.83 9.48
CA LEU A 97 18.39 3.52 9.03
C LEU A 97 18.93 3.14 7.65
N GLN A 98 18.96 1.85 7.37
CA GLN A 98 19.31 1.29 6.06
C GLN A 98 18.10 0.60 5.43
N ALA A 99 17.90 0.82 4.14
CA ALA A 99 16.84 0.15 3.40
C ALA A 99 17.16 -1.35 3.20
N VAL A 100 16.24 -2.22 3.63
CA VAL A 100 16.32 -3.67 3.40
C VAL A 100 15.07 -4.11 2.66
N LEU A 101 15.26 -4.71 1.48
CA LEU A 101 14.17 -5.19 0.63
C LEU A 101 14.04 -6.71 0.74
N LYS A 102 12.82 -7.19 0.98
CA LYS A 102 12.46 -8.61 0.96
C LYS A 102 11.37 -8.86 -0.07
N PHE A 103 11.68 -9.65 -1.07
CA PHE A 103 10.73 -10.08 -2.08
C PHE A 103 9.96 -11.31 -1.60
N THR A 104 8.63 -11.23 -1.60
CA THR A 104 7.76 -12.33 -1.13
C THR A 104 6.92 -12.97 -2.24
N SER A 105 6.91 -12.38 -3.43
CA SER A 105 6.19 -12.90 -4.60
C SER A 105 6.99 -14.04 -5.23
N LYS A 106 6.31 -15.15 -5.53
CA LYS A 106 6.73 -16.07 -6.59
C LYS A 106 6.03 -15.55 -7.85
N TYR A 107 6.78 -15.03 -8.84
CA TYR A 107 6.18 -14.91 -10.17
C TYR A 107 5.63 -16.30 -10.53
N PRO A 108 4.36 -16.45 -10.96
CA PRO A 108 4.01 -17.64 -11.70
C PRO A 108 4.94 -17.64 -12.90
N THR A 109 5.84 -18.61 -12.96
CA THR A 109 6.62 -18.90 -14.17
C THR A 109 5.61 -19.23 -15.26
N GLN A 110 5.20 -18.23 -16.03
CA GLN A 110 4.45 -18.39 -17.26
C GLN A 110 5.18 -17.54 -18.30
N TYR A 111 6.09 -18.20 -19.01
CA TYR A 111 6.21 -18.26 -20.47
C TYR A 111 7.61 -18.80 -20.81
N LYS A 112 7.63 -20.11 -21.14
CA LYS A 112 8.53 -20.69 -22.14
C LYS A 112 7.76 -20.72 -23.45
#